data_AF-A0A933NWD8-F1
#
_entry.id   AF-A0A933NWD8-F1
#
_cell.length_a   1.000
_cell.length_b   1.000
_cell.length_c   1.000
_cell.angle_alpha   90.00
_cell.angle_beta   90.00
_cell.angle_gamma   90.00
#
_symmetry.space_group_name_H-M   'P 1'
#
loop_
_entity.id
_entity.type
_entity.pdbx_description
1 polymer ?
#
loop_
_entity_poly.entity_id
_entity_poly.type
_entity_poly.pdbx_seq_one_letter_code
_entity_poly.pdbx_strand_id
1 'polypeptide(L)'
;MKVSKIVIRSAAALVFLALCAAPALAQRGKWWQDERFRRELSLTDEQSTRLEAIFQKHLPTLRERMRTLNQAEEQLDRLIENGDEASVIGYVGTVESARAELNKTRTMMLLRMRRALTADQWAKFTALADERGGRGRGRPDRGLR
;
A
#
# COMPACT_ATOMS: atom_id res chain seq x y z
N MET A 1 31.71 -14.75 -12.74
CA MET A 1 31.55 -13.44 -12.07
C MET A 1 30.31 -13.51 -11.18
N LYS A 2 30.46 -13.39 -9.86
CA LYS A 2 29.34 -13.39 -8.91
C LYS A 2 28.65 -12.04 -8.97
N VAL A 3 27.54 -11.96 -9.69
CA VAL A 3 26.69 -10.78 -9.69
C VAL A 3 26.06 -10.69 -8.30
N SER A 4 26.37 -9.60 -7.58
CA SER A 4 25.90 -9.34 -6.22
C SER A 4 24.38 -9.43 -6.15
N LYS A 5 23.89 -10.42 -5.39
CA LYS A 5 22.47 -10.72 -5.06
C LYS A 5 21.71 -9.58 -4.35
N ILE A 6 22.30 -8.39 -4.25
CA ILE A 6 21.77 -7.23 -3.53
C ILE A 6 21.22 -6.17 -4.49
N VAL A 7 21.61 -6.18 -5.77
CA VAL A 7 21.29 -5.06 -6.68
C VAL A 7 19.98 -5.25 -7.46
N ILE A 8 19.48 -6.48 -7.61
CA ILE A 8 18.23 -6.77 -8.33
C ILE A 8 17.08 -7.06 -7.35
N ARG A 9 16.97 -6.26 -6.29
CA ARG A 9 15.72 -6.12 -5.52
C ARG A 9 15.05 -4.76 -5.76
N SER A 10 15.63 -3.93 -6.63
CA SER A 10 15.27 -2.52 -6.75
C SER A 10 14.92 -2.09 -8.18
N ALA A 11 15.10 -2.96 -9.19
CA ALA A 11 14.93 -2.55 -10.60
C ALA A 11 13.50 -2.70 -11.14
N ALA A 12 12.59 -3.38 -10.43
CA ALA A 12 11.18 -3.50 -10.81
C ALA A 12 10.21 -2.84 -9.80
N ALA A 13 10.71 -1.94 -8.95
CA ALA A 13 9.90 -1.23 -7.95
C ALA A 13 9.65 0.25 -8.30
N LEU A 14 9.87 0.65 -9.56
CA LEU A 14 9.64 2.03 -10.03
C LEU A 14 8.80 2.08 -11.31
N VAL A 15 7.68 1.36 -11.31
CA VAL A 15 6.44 1.90 -11.92
C VAL A 15 5.39 1.93 -10.82
N PHE A 16 5.68 2.73 -9.80
CA PHE A 16 4.69 3.19 -8.83
C PHE A 16 3.86 4.28 -9.50
N LEU A 17 3.14 3.94 -10.59
CA LEU A 17 2.21 4.89 -11.18
C LEU A 17 0.97 4.95 -10.29
N ALA A 18 0.97 6.01 -9.48
CA ALA A 18 -0.17 6.59 -8.81
C ALA A 18 -1.47 6.39 -9.60
N LEU A 19 -2.37 5.53 -9.11
CA LEU A 19 -3.78 5.60 -9.48
C LEU A 19 -4.68 5.11 -8.35
N CYS A 20 -4.51 5.75 -7.20
CA CYS A 20 -5.50 6.01 -6.16
C CYS A 20 -4.71 6.73 -5.06
N ALA A 21 -4.56 8.05 -5.17
CA ALA A 21 -3.93 8.87 -4.14
C ALA A 21 -4.85 8.96 -2.92
N ALA A 22 -5.10 7.84 -2.25
CA ALA A 22 -5.40 7.87 -0.82
C ALA A 22 -4.08 8.24 -0.13
N PRO A 23 -4.09 9.23 0.77
CA PRO A 23 -2.85 9.73 1.36
C PRO A 23 -2.11 8.57 2.02
N ALA A 24 -0.78 8.57 1.93
CA ALA A 24 0.09 7.44 2.30
C ALA A 24 -0.11 6.94 3.74
N LEU A 25 -0.78 7.71 4.59
CA LEU A 25 -1.16 7.30 5.94
C LEU A 25 -2.44 6.44 6.01
N ALA A 26 -3.41 6.62 5.11
CA ALA A 26 -4.51 5.65 4.97
C ALA A 26 -3.98 4.23 4.69
N GLN A 27 -2.73 4.15 4.24
CA GLN A 27 -2.01 2.92 3.94
C GLN A 27 -1.13 2.40 5.09
N ARG A 28 -0.95 3.14 6.20
CA ARG A 28 -0.05 2.79 7.32
C ARG A 28 -0.81 2.74 8.65
N GLY A 29 -1.11 1.52 9.12
CA GLY A 29 -1.68 1.27 10.44
C GLY A 29 -3.15 1.70 10.61
N LYS A 30 -3.69 1.49 11.81
CA LYS A 30 -5.06 1.85 12.17
C LYS A 30 -5.17 3.31 12.59
N TRP A 31 -5.08 4.24 11.64
CA TRP A 31 -5.11 5.68 11.93
C TRP A 31 -6.38 6.15 12.65
N TRP A 32 -7.50 5.43 12.57
CA TRP A 32 -8.73 5.72 13.32
C TRP A 32 -8.63 5.41 14.82
N GLN A 33 -7.55 4.75 15.25
CA GLN A 33 -7.21 4.52 16.65
C GLN A 33 -6.15 5.51 17.17
N ASP A 34 -5.57 6.35 16.28
CA ASP A 34 -4.59 7.37 16.66
C ASP A 34 -5.33 8.56 17.30
N GLU A 35 -4.93 8.93 18.52
CA GLU A 35 -5.61 9.96 19.31
C GLU A 35 -5.64 11.32 18.60
N ARG A 36 -4.57 11.67 17.86
CA ARG A 36 -4.55 12.92 17.09
C ARG A 36 -5.60 12.86 15.99
N PHE A 37 -5.69 11.76 15.25
CA PHE A 37 -6.70 11.61 14.20
C PHE A 37 -8.12 11.61 14.75
N ARG A 38 -8.38 10.92 15.86
CA ARG A 38 -9.69 10.90 16.51
C ARG A 38 -10.13 12.31 16.92
N ARG A 39 -9.25 13.08 17.55
CA ARG A 39 -9.53 14.44 18.00
C ARG A 39 -9.73 15.43 16.84
N GLU A 40 -8.77 15.52 15.93
CA GLU A 40 -8.77 16.52 14.85
C GLU A 40 -9.91 16.31 13.83
N LEU A 41 -10.28 15.05 13.61
CA LEU A 41 -11.43 14.69 12.77
C LEU A 41 -12.75 14.66 13.54
N SER A 42 -12.70 14.81 14.87
CA SER A 42 -13.85 14.60 15.77
C SER A 42 -14.59 13.30 15.44
N LEU A 43 -13.83 12.19 15.30
CA LEU A 43 -14.42 10.90 14.98
C LEU A 43 -15.34 10.46 16.11
N THR A 44 -16.57 10.11 15.76
CA THR A 44 -17.46 9.46 16.73
C THR A 44 -17.00 8.02 16.98
N ASP A 45 -17.43 7.46 18.11
CA ASP A 45 -17.16 6.05 18.41
C ASP A 45 -17.86 5.11 17.42
N GLU A 46 -19.03 5.51 16.91
CA GLU A 46 -19.72 4.79 15.84
C GLU A 46 -18.89 4.79 14.54
N GLN A 47 -18.35 5.93 14.13
CA GLN A 47 -17.48 6.02 12.95
C GLN A 47 -16.21 5.18 13.12
N SER A 48 -15.59 5.23 14.30
CA SER A 48 -14.40 4.45 14.63
C SER A 48 -14.68 2.95 14.57
N THR A 49 -15.80 2.51 15.14
CA THR A 49 -16.27 1.12 15.11
C THR A 49 -16.54 0.67 13.67
N ARG A 50 -17.16 1.52 12.85
CA ARG A 50 -17.41 1.23 11.43
C ARG A 50 -16.13 1.10 10.63
N LEU A 51 -15.15 1.97 10.85
CA LEU A 51 -13.83 1.91 10.21
C LEU A 51 -13.10 0.61 10.57
N GLU A 52 -13.13 0.22 11.85
CA GLU A 52 -12.57 -1.04 12.33
C GLU A 52 -13.26 -2.25 11.67
N ALA A 53 -14.59 -2.26 11.61
CA ALA A 53 -15.35 -3.36 10.99
C ALA A 53 -15.03 -3.50 9.49
N ILE A 54 -14.90 -2.38 8.76
CA ILE A 54 -14.48 -2.39 7.35
C ILE A 54 -13.08 -3.01 7.23
N PHE A 55 -12.13 -2.57 8.05
CA PHE A 55 -10.77 -3.10 8.03
C PHE A 55 -10.73 -4.61 8.29
N GLN A 56 -11.39 -5.08 9.36
CA GLN A 56 -11.42 -6.49 9.72
C GLN A 56 -12.09 -7.36 8.65
N LYS A 57 -13.12 -6.85 7.98
CA LYS A 57 -13.78 -7.56 6.87
C LYS A 57 -12.84 -7.80 5.68
N HIS A 58 -11.94 -6.87 5.39
CA HIS A 58 -11.05 -6.94 4.23
C HIS A 58 -9.69 -7.59 4.52
N LEU A 59 -9.25 -7.55 5.78
CA LEU A 59 -7.91 -7.99 6.18
C LEU A 59 -7.58 -9.45 5.80
N PRO A 60 -8.48 -10.45 5.97
CA PRO A 60 -8.21 -11.82 5.54
C PRO A 60 -7.95 -11.93 4.03
N THR A 61 -8.79 -11.29 3.21
CA THR A 61 -8.63 -11.29 1.75
C THR A 61 -7.36 -10.56 1.31
N LEU A 62 -7.01 -9.45 1.96
CA LEU A 62 -5.74 -8.76 1.69
C LEU A 62 -4.53 -9.65 1.98
N ARG A 63 -4.54 -10.40 3.09
CA ARG A 63 -3.49 -11.36 3.44
C ARG A 63 -3.40 -12.48 2.41
N GLU A 64 -4.54 -13.00 1.97
CA GLU A 64 -4.60 -14.03 0.93
C GLU A 64 -4.01 -13.51 -0.39
N ARG A 65 -4.48 -12.36 -0.89
CA ARG A 65 -4.00 -11.77 -2.15
C ARG A 65 -2.51 -11.41 -2.09
N MET A 66 -2.01 -10.98 -0.94
CA MET A 66 -0.58 -10.75 -0.74
C MET A 66 0.21 -12.06 -0.85
N ARG A 67 -0.27 -13.15 -0.23
CA ARG A 67 0.36 -14.48 -0.37
C ARG A 67 0.37 -14.94 -1.84
N THR A 68 -0.73 -14.77 -2.56
CA THR A 68 -0.80 -15.08 -4.00
C THR A 68 0.21 -14.27 -4.81
N LEU A 69 0.31 -12.96 -4.58
CA LEU A 69 1.29 -12.11 -5.27
C LEU A 69 2.72 -12.56 -4.98
N ASN A 70 3.06 -12.81 -3.72
CA ASN A 70 4.40 -13.28 -3.33
C ASN A 70 4.75 -14.60 -4.02
N GLN A 71 3.82 -15.56 -4.08
CA GLN A 71 4.04 -16.84 -4.76
C GLN A 71 4.26 -16.67 -6.27
N ALA A 72 3.52 -15.77 -6.90
CA ALA A 72 3.70 -15.45 -8.31
C ALA A 72 5.06 -14.76 -8.56
N GLU A 73 5.45 -13.80 -7.73
CA GLU A 73 6.76 -13.15 -7.81
C GLU A 73 7.91 -14.17 -7.62
N GLU A 74 7.81 -15.07 -6.64
CA GLU A 74 8.79 -16.14 -6.43
C GLU A 74 8.89 -17.11 -7.61
N GLN A 75 7.78 -17.40 -8.29
CA GLN A 75 7.79 -18.23 -9.49
C GLN A 75 8.41 -17.50 -10.68
N LEU A 76 8.13 -16.20 -10.84
CA LEU A 76 8.75 -15.38 -11.87
C LEU A 76 10.28 -15.34 -11.67
N ASP A 77 10.74 -15.16 -10.43
CA ASP A 77 12.18 -15.19 -10.09
C ASP A 77 12.83 -16.52 -10.52
N ARG A 78 12.18 -17.66 -10.24
CA ARG A 78 12.67 -18.98 -10.68
C ARG A 78 12.74 -19.12 -12.21
N LEU A 79 11.77 -18.56 -12.92
CA LEU A 79 11.75 -18.57 -14.40
C LEU A 79 12.83 -17.68 -14.98
N ILE A 80 13.12 -16.53 -14.36
CA ILE A 80 14.22 -15.66 -14.78
C ILE A 80 15.57 -16.37 -14.58
N GLU A 81 15.73 -17.14 -13.51
CA GLU A 81 16.97 -17.87 -13.23
C GLU A 81 17.19 -19.09 -14.14
N ASN A 82 16.13 -19.83 -14.48
CA ASN A 82 16.25 -21.17 -15.06
C ASN A 82 15.40 -21.42 -16.32
N GLY A 83 14.52 -20.49 -16.69
CA GLY A 83 13.57 -20.62 -17.79
C GLY A 83 14.03 -19.97 -19.09
N ASP A 84 13.25 -20.18 -20.15
CA ASP A 84 13.42 -19.47 -21.42
C ASP A 84 12.64 -18.15 -21.46
N GLU A 85 12.96 -17.31 -22.43
CA GLU A 85 12.33 -15.99 -22.60
C GLU A 85 10.81 -16.08 -22.75
N ALA A 86 10.32 -17.08 -23.49
CA ALA A 86 8.89 -17.29 -23.71
C ALA A 86 8.14 -17.57 -22.39
N SER A 87 8.73 -18.39 -21.52
CA SER A 87 8.18 -18.73 -20.21
C SER A 87 8.17 -17.52 -19.27
N VAL A 88 9.24 -16.72 -19.27
CA VAL A 88 9.31 -15.49 -18.47
C VAL A 88 8.23 -14.50 -18.92
N ILE A 89 8.18 -14.17 -20.22
CA ILE A 89 7.23 -13.20 -20.74
C ILE A 89 5.78 -13.69 -20.57
N GLY A 90 5.52 -14.98 -20.79
CA GLY A 90 4.20 -15.57 -20.57
C GLY A 90 3.73 -15.50 -19.12
N TYR A 91 4.65 -15.56 -18.15
CA TYR A 91 4.31 -15.56 -16.73
C TYR A 91 4.11 -14.16 -16.13
N VAL A 92 4.64 -13.10 -16.74
CA VAL A 92 4.46 -11.71 -16.28
C VAL A 92 2.97 -11.37 -16.10
N GLY A 93 2.10 -11.82 -17.00
CA GLY A 93 0.64 -11.58 -16.89
C GLY A 93 0.02 -12.15 -15.61
N THR A 94 0.55 -13.25 -15.08
CA THR A 94 0.10 -13.85 -13.82
C THR A 94 0.46 -12.98 -12.62
N VAL A 95 1.68 -12.46 -12.59
CA VAL A 95 2.15 -11.53 -11.55
C VAL A 95 1.31 -10.26 -11.56
N GLU A 96 1.08 -9.68 -12.74
CA GLU A 96 0.31 -8.44 -12.87
C GLU A 96 -1.17 -8.64 -12.53
N SER A 97 -1.76 -9.79 -12.85
CA SER A 97 -3.11 -10.15 -12.41
C SER A 97 -3.21 -10.25 -10.88
N ALA A 98 -2.26 -10.93 -10.22
CA ALA A 98 -2.22 -11.01 -8.76
C ALA A 98 -2.06 -9.62 -8.10
N ARG A 99 -1.21 -8.76 -8.68
CA ARG A 99 -1.02 -7.37 -8.24
C ARG A 99 -2.31 -6.57 -8.38
N ALA A 100 -3.01 -6.71 -9.50
CA ALA A 100 -4.28 -6.04 -9.75
C ALA A 100 -5.36 -6.47 -8.74
N GLU A 101 -5.48 -7.76 -8.43
CA GLU A 101 -6.47 -8.27 -7.46
C GLU A 101 -6.21 -7.80 -6.02
N LEU A 102 -4.94 -7.74 -5.61
CA LEU A 102 -4.56 -7.12 -4.34
C LEU A 102 -4.95 -5.64 -4.31
N ASN A 103 -4.63 -4.89 -5.38
CA ASN A 103 -4.94 -3.47 -5.48
C ASN A 103 -6.44 -3.17 -5.49
N LYS A 104 -7.25 -3.96 -6.19
CA LYS A 104 -8.72 -3.86 -6.17
C LYS A 104 -9.28 -4.05 -4.77
N THR A 105 -8.81 -5.10 -4.07
CA THR A 105 -9.24 -5.39 -2.69
C THR A 105 -8.91 -4.23 -1.76
N ARG A 106 -7.68 -3.71 -1.85
CA ARG A 106 -7.22 -2.57 -1.05
C ARG A 106 -8.02 -1.31 -1.34
N THR A 107 -8.22 -0.99 -2.61
CA THR A 107 -8.95 0.19 -3.06
C THR A 107 -10.39 0.15 -2.58
N MET A 108 -11.04 -1.01 -2.66
CA MET A 108 -12.42 -1.18 -2.17
C MET A 108 -12.52 -0.95 -0.65
N MET A 109 -11.55 -1.44 0.12
CA MET A 109 -11.49 -1.16 1.57
C MET A 109 -11.37 0.35 1.82
N LEU A 110 -10.41 1.02 1.18
CA LEU A 110 -10.17 2.45 1.36
C LEU A 110 -11.37 3.31 0.94
N LEU A 111 -12.04 2.96 -0.17
CA LEU A 111 -13.26 3.64 -0.61
C LEU A 111 -14.38 3.52 0.43
N ARG A 112 -14.54 2.33 1.03
CA ARG A 112 -15.53 2.10 2.10
C ARG A 112 -15.19 2.90 3.35
N MET A 113 -13.91 2.98 3.73
CA MET A 113 -13.45 3.78 4.87
C MET A 113 -13.70 5.27 4.63
N ARG A 114 -13.37 5.80 3.43
CA ARG A 114 -13.70 7.18 3.06
C ARG A 114 -15.19 7.47 3.19
N ARG A 115 -16.06 6.52 2.81
CA ARG A 115 -17.53 6.65 2.93
C ARG A 115 -18.05 6.62 4.37
N ALA A 116 -17.23 6.25 5.36
CA ALA A 116 -17.58 6.34 6.77
C ALA A 116 -17.31 7.75 7.36
N LEU A 117 -16.60 8.60 6.62
CA LEU A 117 -16.31 9.98 6.99
C LEU A 117 -17.24 10.95 6.25
N THR A 118 -17.47 12.11 6.86
CA THR A 118 -18.08 13.25 6.16
C THR A 118 -17.09 13.88 5.17
N ALA A 119 -17.58 14.73 4.27
CA ALA A 119 -16.72 15.46 3.33
C ALA A 119 -15.66 16.32 4.06
N ASP A 120 -16.08 17.02 5.12
CA ASP A 120 -15.19 17.88 5.92
C ASP A 120 -14.14 17.07 6.68
N GLN A 121 -14.53 15.93 7.26
CA GLN A 121 -13.60 15.00 7.89
C GLN A 121 -12.58 14.47 6.88
N TRP A 122 -13.00 14.16 5.65
CA TRP A 122 -12.09 13.70 4.60
C TRP A 122 -11.09 14.79 4.17
N ALA A 123 -11.55 16.04 4.06
CA ALA A 123 -10.67 17.17 3.77
C ALA A 123 -9.60 17.34 4.86
N LYS A 124 -10.01 17.34 6.14
CA LYS A 124 -9.10 17.39 7.29
C LYS A 124 -8.14 16.21 7.34
N PHE A 125 -8.63 15.01 7.05
CA PHE A 125 -7.82 13.79 7.02
C PHE A 125 -6.68 13.89 6.01
N THR A 126 -6.99 14.37 4.79
CA THR A 126 -5.98 14.58 3.74
C THR A 126 -4.88 15.53 4.21
N ALA A 127 -5.26 16.68 4.80
CA ALA A 127 -4.30 17.65 5.33
C ALA A 127 -3.41 17.04 6.44
N LEU A 128 -4.01 16.36 7.42
CA LEU A 128 -3.28 15.70 8.53
C LEU A 128 -2.33 14.61 8.03
N ALA A 129 -2.74 13.87 7.01
CA ALA A 129 -1.95 12.79 6.43
C ALA A 129 -0.77 13.34 5.62
N ASP A 130 -0.94 14.44 4.91
CA ASP A 130 0.12 15.13 4.17
C ASP A 130 1.17 15.74 5.11
N GLU A 131 0.75 16.37 6.22
CA GLU A 131 1.65 16.86 7.27
C GLU A 131 2.52 15.72 7.85
N ARG A 132 1.90 14.56 8.12
CA ARG A 132 2.60 13.40 8.67
C ARG A 132 3.57 12.79 7.65
N GLY A 133 3.21 12.80 6.36
CA GLY A 133 4.07 12.37 5.26
C GLY A 133 5.26 13.32 5.01
N GLY A 134 5.03 14.63 5.12
CA GLY A 134 6.05 15.67 4.95
C GLY A 134 7.12 15.66 6.05
N ARG A 135 6.73 15.40 7.31
CA ARG A 135 7.68 15.28 8.43
C ARG A 135 8.67 14.13 8.28
N GLY A 136 8.34 13.09 7.51
CA GLY A 136 9.26 11.97 7.23
C GLY A 136 10.29 12.23 6.14
N ARG A 137 10.19 13.35 5.39
CA ARG A 137 11.13 13.74 4.33
C ARG A 137 12.13 14.83 4.74
N GLY A 138 12.09 15.28 6.00
CA GLY A 138 12.99 16.33 6.52
C GLY A 138 14.31 15.79 7.10
N ARG A 139 15.37 15.79 6.27
CA ARG A 139 16.83 15.80 6.57
C ARG A 139 17.52 14.53 7.12
N PRO A 140 18.71 14.24 6.57
CA PRO A 140 19.92 14.61 7.30
C PRO A 140 20.63 15.79 6.64
N ASP A 141 20.89 16.81 7.46
CA ASP A 141 21.81 17.88 7.19
C ASP A 141 23.23 17.31 7.15
N ARG A 142 23.74 16.95 5.96
CA ARG A 142 25.19 16.90 5.77
C ARG A 142 25.61 18.28 5.32
N GLY A 143 25.98 19.11 6.30
CA GLY A 143 26.85 20.23 6.05
C GLY A 143 28.10 19.73 5.32
N LEU A 144 28.20 20.06 4.05
CA LEU A 144 29.45 19.98 3.30
C LEU A 144 30.23 21.24 3.65
N ARG A 145 31.14 21.12 4.61
CA ARG A 145 32.38 21.89 4.66
C ARG A 145 33.52 20.92 4.37
#